data_AF-A0AA97C0E2-F1
#
_entry.id   AF-A0AA97C0E2-F1
#
_cell.length_a   1.000
_cell.length_b   1.000
_cell.length_c   1.000
_cell.angle_alpha   90.00
_cell.angle_beta   90.00
_cell.angle_gamma   90.00
#
_symmetry.space_group_name_H-M   'P 1'
#
loop_
_entity.id
_entity.type
_entity.pdbx_description
1 polymer ?
#
loop_
_entity_poly.entity_id
_entity_poly.type
_entity_poly.pdbx_seq_one_letter_code
_entity_poly.pdbx_strand_id
1 'polypeptide(L)' 'MDNKVINTLLDLTKRKNDDVKIAAISALGDCKIQLKQHITINRLLELCNDPNKDVAISAIKAISKLSNEVVE' A
#
# COMPACT_ATOMS: atom_id res chain seq x y z
N MET A 1 -9.00 3.90 12.26
CA MET A 1 -9.17 2.80 11.29
C MET A 1 -8.73 1.52 11.98
N ASP A 2 -9.55 0.47 11.95
CA ASP A 2 -9.25 -0.76 12.68
C ASP A 2 -8.00 -1.44 12.13
N ASN A 3 -7.10 -1.90 13.01
CA ASN A 3 -5.91 -2.67 12.62
C ASN A 3 -6.25 -3.88 11.74
N LYS A 4 -7.46 -4.44 11.90
CA LYS A 4 -7.97 -5.54 11.07
C LYS A 4 -8.11 -5.17 9.60
N VAL A 5 -8.55 -3.94 9.29
CA VAL A 5 -8.70 -3.48 7.91
C VAL A 5 -7.33 -3.41 7.24
N ILE A 6 -6.36 -2.79 7.90
CA ILE A 6 -5.01 -2.63 7.36
C ILE A 6 -4.32 -3.98 7.18
N ASN A 7 -4.43 -4.89 8.17
CA ASN A 7 -3.88 -6.24 8.05
C ASN A 7 -4.51 -7.01 6.88
N THR A 8 -5.83 -6.88 6.69
CA THR A 8 -6.52 -7.52 5.55
C THR A 8 -5.99 -6.99 4.22
N LEU A 9 -5.86 -5.67 4.07
CA LEU A 9 -5.31 -5.06 2.86
C LEU A 9 -3.85 -5.49 2.62
N LEU A 10 -3.03 -5.53 3.66
CA LEU A 10 -1.64 -6.01 3.56
C LEU A 10 -1.57 -7.45 3.07
N ASP A 11 -2.42 -8.34 3.56
CA ASP A 11 -2.46 -9.72 3.11
C ASP A 11 -2.96 -9.84 1.66
N LEU A 12 -3.88 -8.97 1.24
CA LEU A 12 -4.33 -8.90 -0.15
C LEU A 12 -3.20 -8.47 -1.10
N THR A 13 -2.23 -7.65 -0.64
CA THR A 13 -1.03 -7.31 -1.44
C THR A 13 -0.08 -8.49 -1.70
N LYS A 14 -0.30 -9.65 -1.06
CA LYS A 14 0.50 -10.88 -1.26
C LYS A 14 -0.17 -11.87 -2.21
N ARG A 15 -1.39 -11.56 -2.70
CA ARG A 15 -2.11 -12.42 -3.63
C ARG A 15 -1.41 -12.47 -4.99
N LYS A 16 -1.56 -13.60 -5.69
CA LYS A 16 -1.04 -13.79 -7.05
C LYS A 16 -1.80 -13.01 -8.13
N ASN A 17 -3.06 -12.68 -7.88
CA ASN A 17 -3.85 -11.90 -8.83
C ASN A 17 -3.43 -10.43 -8.68
N ASP A 18 -2.89 -9.86 -9.75
CA ASP A 18 -2.35 -8.50 -9.72
C ASP A 18 -3.45 -7.44 -9.58
N ASP A 19 -4.65 -7.65 -10.11
CA ASP A 19 -5.78 -6.72 -9.93
C ASP A 19 -6.17 -6.59 -8.45
N VAL A 20 -6.22 -7.72 -7.73
CA VAL A 20 -6.46 -7.74 -6.28
C VAL A 20 -5.31 -7.04 -5.54
N LYS A 21 -4.08 -7.29 -5.97
CA LYS A 21 -2.87 -6.69 -5.41
C LYS A 21 -2.92 -5.16 -5.56
N ILE A 22 -3.20 -4.67 -6.77
CA ILE A 22 -3.34 -3.25 -7.15
C ILE A 22 -4.45 -2.56 -6.37
N ALA A 23 -5.63 -3.20 -6.26
CA ALA A 23 -6.75 -2.67 -5.51
C ALA A 23 -6.39 -2.49 -4.02
N ALA A 24 -5.73 -3.48 -3.42
CA ALA A 24 -5.27 -3.41 -2.04
C ALA A 24 -4.22 -2.32 -1.82
N ILE A 25 -3.25 -2.20 -2.72
CA ILE A 25 -2.23 -1.14 -2.69
C ILE A 25 -2.87 0.25 -2.77
N SER A 26 -3.81 0.43 -3.70
CA SER A 26 -4.52 1.70 -3.87
C SER A 26 -5.29 2.07 -2.62
N ALA A 27 -6.03 1.12 -2.05
CA ALA A 27 -6.75 1.30 -0.79
C ALA A 27 -5.82 1.65 0.37
N LEU A 28 -4.65 1.00 0.49
CA LEU A 28 -3.65 1.35 1.51
C LEU A 28 -3.16 2.79 1.38
N GLY A 29 -2.98 3.29 0.16
CA GLY A 29 -2.60 4.69 -0.07
C GLY A 29 -3.71 5.71 0.21
N ASP A 30 -4.98 5.29 0.13
CA ASP A 30 -6.14 6.13 0.45
C ASP A 30 -6.51 6.07 1.95
N CYS A 31 -5.96 5.11 2.68
CA CYS A 31 -6.13 5.03 4.12
C CYS A 31 -5.28 6.10 4.82
N LYS A 32 -5.84 6.74 5.86
CA LYS A 32 -5.09 7.58 6.81
C LYS A 32 -4.21 6.70 7.70
N ILE A 33 -3.15 6.17 7.13
CA ILE A 33 -2.21 5.30 7.82
C ILE A 33 -1.21 6.19 8.54
N GLN A 34 -1.21 6.13 9.87
CA GLN A 34 -0.18 6.82 10.64
C GLN A 34 1.20 6.26 10.24
N LEU A 35 2.16 7.16 10.01
CA LEU A 35 3.54 6.83 9.61
C LEU A 35 4.23 5.78 10.52
N LYS A 36 3.71 5.60 11.75
CA LYS A 36 4.13 4.58 12.71
C LYS A 36 3.91 3.13 12.24
N GLN A 37 3.18 2.91 11.15
CA GLN A 37 2.96 1.57 10.59
C GLN A 37 4.06 1.20 9.59
N HIS A 38 5.27 1.03 10.11
CA HIS A 38 6.46 0.65 9.35
C HIS A 38 6.24 -0.58 8.45
N ILE A 39 5.42 -1.54 8.89
CA ILE A 39 5.09 -2.74 8.11
C ILE A 39 4.42 -2.38 6.79
N THR A 40 3.48 -1.44 6.80
CA THR A 40 2.78 -1.01 5.59
C THR A 40 3.71 -0.29 4.63
N ILE A 41 4.52 0.64 5.14
CA ILE A 41 5.47 1.39 4.33
C ILE A 41 6.50 0.45 3.70
N ASN A 42 7.08 -0.48 4.47
CA ASN A 42 8.03 -1.46 3.97
C ASN A 42 7.41 -2.33 2.87
N ARG A 43 6.18 -2.79 3.07
CA ARG A 43 5.50 -3.59 2.05
C ARG A 43 5.27 -2.82 0.75
N LEU A 44 4.88 -1.55 0.84
CA LEU A 44 4.74 -0.69 -0.35
C LEU A 44 6.09 -0.47 -1.05
N LEU A 45 7.18 -0.27 -0.30
CA LEU A 45 8.53 -0.13 -0.87
C LEU A 45 9.01 -1.41 -1.57
N GLU A 46 8.71 -2.59 -1.04
CA GLU A 46 8.96 -3.86 -1.73
C GLU A 46 8.21 -3.92 -3.06
N LEU A 47 6.93 -3.52 -3.06
CA LEU A 47 6.06 -3.57 -4.24
C LEU A 47 6.45 -2.56 -5.32
N CYS A 48 7.20 -1.49 -4.99
CA CYS A 48 7.80 -0.61 -5.99
C CYS A 48 8.79 -1.35 -6.92
N ASN A 49 9.31 -2.51 -6.49
CA ASN A 49 10.20 -3.36 -7.28
C ASN A 49 9.48 -4.60 -7.85
N ASP A 50 8.14 -4.67 -7.79
CA ASP A 50 7.39 -5.78 -8.38
C ASP A 50 7.62 -5.81 -9.91
N PRO A 51 7.87 -6.98 -10.52
CA PRO A 51 8.09 -7.10 -11.96
C PRO A 51 6.87 -6.69 -12.78
N ASN A 52 5.67 -6.74 -12.21
CA ASN A 52 4.49 -6.18 -12.84
C ASN A 52 4.50 -4.65 -12.70
N LYS A 53 4.66 -3.97 -13.84
CA LYS A 53 4.68 -2.51 -13.96
C LYS A 53 3.47 -1.83 -13.27
N ASP A 54 2.27 -2.38 -13.41
CA ASP A 54 1.05 -1.75 -12.88
C ASP A 54 0.97 -1.88 -11.36
N VAL A 55 1.49 -2.98 -10.80
CA VAL A 55 1.70 -3.15 -9.35
C VAL A 55 2.70 -2.12 -8.84
N ALA A 56 3.86 -2.01 -9.49
CA ALA A 56 4.91 -1.06 -9.10
C ALA A 56 4.42 0.40 -9.15
N ILE A 57 3.74 0.80 -10.22
CA ILE A 57 3.14 2.14 -10.34
C ILE A 57 2.13 2.41 -9.22
N SER A 58 1.29 1.42 -8.90
CA SER A 58 0.30 1.57 -7.82
C SER A 58 0.97 1.77 -6.47
N ALA A 59 2.06 1.06 -6.19
CA ALA A 59 2.81 1.20 -4.95
C ALA A 59 3.45 2.58 -4.80
N ILE A 60 4.06 3.09 -5.87
CA ILE A 60 4.64 4.45 -5.92
C ILE A 60 3.56 5.50 -5.64
N LYS A 61 2.38 5.38 -6.27
CA LYS A 61 1.25 6.28 -6.04
C LYS A 61 0.76 6.23 -4.59
N ALA A 62 0.64 5.04 -4.01
CA ALA A 62 0.22 4.88 -2.62
C ALA A 62 1.20 5.55 -1.66
N ILE A 63 2.51 5.39 -1.86
CA ILE A 63 3.54 6.06 -1.04
C ILE A 63 3.42 7.59 -1.16
N SER A 64 3.23 8.12 -2.37
CA SER A 64 3.06 9.56 -2.59
C SER A 64 1.84 10.14 -1.88
N LYS A 65 0.75 9.38 -1.76
CA LYS A 65 -0.44 9.80 -1.00
C LYS A 65 -0.14 9.84 0.49
N LEU A 66 0.51 8.79 1.01
CA LEU A 66 0.89 8.72 2.42
C LEU A 66 1.89 9.80 2.84
N SER A 67 2.79 10.23 1.95
CA SER A 67 3.74 11.31 2.26
C SER A 67 3.08 12.69 2.30
N ASN A 68 2.02 12.90 1.53
CA ASN A 68 1.31 14.18 1.48
C ASN A 68 0.39 14.41 2.69
N GLU A 69 0.07 13.37 3.47
CA GLU A 69 -0.66 13.53 4.73
C GLU A 69 0.23 13.94 5.92
N VAL A 70 1.57 14.05 5.75
CA VAL A 70 2.50 14.44 6.83
C VAL A 70 2.60 15.96 7.01
N VAL A 71 1.71 16.74 6.37
CA VAL A 71 1.71 18.21 6.46
C VAL A 71 0.37 18.71 7.00
N GLU A 72 0.16 18.55 8.32
CA GLU A 72 -0.61 19.46 9.17
C GLU A 72 -0.29 19.24 10.66
#